data_AF-A0A955U7B9-F1
#
_entry.id   AF-A0A955U7B9-F1
#
_cell.length_a   1.000
_cell.length_b   1.000
_cell.length_c   1.000
_cell.angle_alpha   90.00
_cell.angle_beta   90.00
_cell.angle_gamma   90.00
#
_symmetry.space_group_name_H-M   'P 1'
#
loop_
_entity.id
_entity.type
_entity.pdbx_description
1 polymer ?
#
loop_
_entity_poly.entity_id
_entity_poly.type
_entity_poly.pdbx_seq_one_letter_code
_entity_poly.pdbx_strand_id
1 'polypeptide(L)'
;MSESTLPSWADELRGRYLAGESSIFLLHGNVRDLHGWRDDKGELQWLDLRDFLERFLERTREVVAYYNVSQGLQFSNKGHARLFRSIVDGRRQVRGEAKLDDLPATAGATIPVIEDLITDPAHSSAVVVDYFEMIAPNADVAFMVHEDKANLVSLQRWSSDPSFAATDNLVILVTEHLSDISRRITASPQLATIQIPFPEVEERESFVQAQDLSKVKMELEASVFAKMCAGLTLVQIRNILRGAALTQDPIDFTDISIRKKKIIEQECHGLVEFVPPRHHFGHVGGMERIKEDLRRVADAVKRGNRNRVPMGMIFVGPMGTGKTFVAEAFATESGLTCLKLKNFRD
;
A
#
# COMPACT_ATOMS: atom_id res chain seq x y z
N MET A 1 14.09 -24.70 -5.83
CA MET A 1 13.43 -23.48 -5.35
C MET A 1 12.32 -23.22 -6.35
N SER A 2 11.07 -23.58 -6.04
CA SER A 2 9.96 -23.26 -6.92
C SER A 2 9.82 -21.74 -6.97
N GLU A 3 9.85 -21.14 -8.17
CA GLU A 3 9.43 -19.75 -8.35
C GLU A 3 8.09 -19.57 -7.67
N SER A 4 8.04 -18.64 -6.72
CA SER A 4 6.81 -18.41 -5.99
C SER A 4 5.79 -17.74 -6.90
N THR A 5 4.56 -18.26 -6.87
CA THR A 5 3.42 -17.75 -7.66
C THR A 5 2.74 -16.54 -7.00
N LEU A 6 3.26 -16.08 -5.86
CA LEU A 6 2.70 -14.98 -5.07
C LEU A 6 3.41 -13.67 -5.40
N PRO A 7 2.74 -12.52 -5.21
CA PRO A 7 3.41 -11.22 -5.19
C PRO A 7 4.52 -11.19 -4.13
N SER A 8 5.57 -10.41 -4.41
CA SER A 8 6.78 -10.32 -3.55
C SER A 8 6.47 -9.98 -2.08
N TRP A 9 5.53 -9.08 -1.84
CA TRP A 9 5.11 -8.69 -0.47
C TRP A 9 4.41 -9.84 0.28
N ALA A 10 3.65 -10.69 -0.42
CA ALA A 10 2.95 -11.82 0.17
C ALA A 10 3.92 -12.96 0.46
N ASP A 11 4.93 -13.12 -0.39
CA ASP A 11 6.06 -14.01 -0.12
C ASP A 11 6.90 -13.58 1.06
N GLU A 12 7.16 -12.28 1.17
CA GLU A 12 7.84 -11.71 2.33
C GLU A 12 7.04 -11.99 3.61
N LEU A 13 5.72 -11.76 3.61
CA LEU A 13 4.85 -12.08 4.74
C LEU A 13 4.95 -13.56 5.11
N ARG A 14 4.81 -14.46 4.14
CA ARG A 14 4.92 -15.90 4.36
C ARG A 14 6.30 -16.27 4.92
N GLY A 15 7.37 -15.73 4.36
CA GLY A 15 8.75 -16.02 4.76
C GLY A 15 9.04 -15.57 6.19
N ARG A 16 8.68 -14.33 6.53
CA ARG A 16 8.87 -13.78 7.88
C ARG A 16 8.01 -14.50 8.92
N TYR A 17 6.78 -14.89 8.56
CA TYR A 17 5.92 -15.70 9.43
C TYR A 17 6.53 -17.07 9.72
N LEU A 18 6.93 -17.82 8.68
CA LEU A 18 7.52 -19.15 8.83
C LEU A 18 8.88 -19.13 9.55
N ALA A 19 9.59 -18.01 9.50
CA ALA A 19 10.82 -17.79 10.25
C ALA A 19 10.58 -17.50 11.75
N GLY A 20 9.33 -17.30 12.17
CA GLY A 20 8.98 -16.91 13.54
C GLY A 20 9.44 -15.50 13.90
N GLU A 21 9.61 -14.62 12.91
CA GLU A 21 10.08 -13.25 13.13
C GLU A 21 9.01 -12.40 13.84
N SER A 22 7.75 -12.59 13.47
CA SER A 22 6.62 -11.86 14.04
C SER A 22 5.29 -12.62 13.86
N SER A 23 4.36 -12.41 14.80
CA SER A 23 2.95 -12.80 14.70
C SER A 23 2.02 -11.62 14.38
N ILE A 24 2.56 -10.39 14.36
CA ILE A 24 1.83 -9.17 14.00
C ILE A 24 2.51 -8.52 12.80
N PHE A 25 1.76 -8.35 11.72
CA PHE A 25 2.24 -7.71 10.50
C PHE A 25 1.42 -6.47 10.20
N LEU A 26 2.08 -5.37 9.85
CA LEU A 26 1.44 -4.15 9.36
C LEU A 26 1.71 -4.01 7.87
N LEU A 27 0.67 -4.21 7.06
CA LEU A 27 0.69 -3.96 5.62
C LEU A 27 0.42 -2.48 5.36
N HIS A 28 1.27 -1.85 4.55
CA HIS A 28 1.10 -0.45 4.18
C HIS A 28 1.50 -0.13 2.73
N GLY A 29 1.14 1.05 2.23
CA GLY A 29 1.40 1.47 0.86
C GLY A 29 0.23 1.18 -0.06
N ASN A 30 0.43 0.37 -1.11
CA ASN A 30 -0.56 0.14 -2.16
C ASN A 30 -1.66 -0.87 -1.77
N VAL A 31 -2.28 -0.69 -0.60
CA VAL A 31 -3.23 -1.64 0.01
C VAL A 31 -4.65 -1.58 -0.58
N ARG A 32 -4.96 -0.55 -1.38
CA ARG A 32 -6.27 -0.35 -2.05
C ARG A 32 -6.25 -0.70 -3.53
N ASP A 33 -5.21 -1.39 -3.99
CA ASP A 33 -5.06 -1.82 -5.37
C ASP A 33 -5.43 -3.29 -5.55
N LEU A 34 -5.18 -3.81 -6.76
CA LEU A 34 -5.36 -5.20 -7.11
C LEU A 34 -4.02 -5.92 -7.04
N HIS A 35 -4.09 -7.19 -6.68
CA HIS A 35 -2.95 -8.07 -6.56
C HIS A 35 -3.17 -9.33 -7.40
N GLY A 36 -2.10 -9.74 -8.09
CA GLY A 36 -2.12 -10.95 -8.90
C GLY A 36 -2.22 -12.19 -8.02
N TRP A 37 -3.19 -13.05 -8.30
CA TRP A 37 -3.37 -14.35 -7.66
C TRP A 37 -3.45 -15.44 -8.72
N ARG A 38 -2.55 -16.42 -8.66
CA ARG A 38 -2.66 -17.63 -9.48
C ARG A 38 -3.44 -18.69 -8.73
N ASP A 39 -4.54 -19.14 -9.31
CA ASP A 39 -5.33 -20.25 -8.76
C ASP A 39 -4.64 -21.61 -8.97
N ASP A 40 -5.26 -22.67 -8.49
CA ASP A 40 -4.70 -24.03 -8.56
C ASP A 40 -4.59 -24.56 -10.00
N LYS A 41 -5.24 -23.90 -10.97
CA LYS A 41 -5.12 -24.19 -12.41
C LYS A 41 -4.04 -23.34 -13.09
N GLY A 42 -3.43 -22.41 -12.36
CA GLY A 42 -2.43 -21.47 -12.86
C GLY A 42 -3.01 -20.23 -13.53
N GLU A 43 -4.34 -20.05 -13.52
CA GLU A 43 -5.00 -18.88 -14.11
C GLU A 43 -4.77 -17.66 -13.22
N LEU A 44 -4.31 -16.56 -13.84
CA LEU A 44 -4.05 -15.30 -13.16
C LEU A 44 -5.36 -14.53 -12.97
N GLN A 45 -5.68 -14.22 -11.72
CA GLN A 45 -6.80 -13.39 -11.32
C GLN A 45 -6.27 -12.14 -10.62
N TRP A 46 -7.02 -11.05 -10.72
CA TRP A 46 -6.69 -9.77 -10.07
C TRP A 46 -7.70 -9.50 -8.97
N LEU A 47 -7.27 -9.68 -7.72
CA LEU A 47 -8.11 -9.59 -6.52
C LEU A 47 -7.80 -8.30 -5.78
N ASP A 48 -8.78 -7.73 -5.08
CA ASP A 48 -8.45 -6.72 -4.06
C ASP A 48 -7.71 -7.35 -2.87
N LEU A 49 -7.14 -6.52 -2.00
CA LEU A 49 -6.35 -7.02 -0.86
C LEU A 49 -7.17 -7.91 0.08
N ARG A 50 -8.47 -7.64 0.26
CA ARG A 50 -9.32 -8.43 1.15
C ARG A 50 -9.48 -9.84 0.61
N ASP A 51 -9.92 -9.97 -0.63
CA ASP A 51 -10.11 -11.25 -1.32
C ASP A 51 -8.78 -12.01 -1.45
N PHE A 52 -7.68 -11.30 -1.68
CA PHE A 52 -6.34 -11.88 -1.70
C PHE A 52 -5.99 -12.49 -0.33
N LEU A 53 -6.10 -11.71 0.75
CA LEU A 53 -5.78 -12.17 2.10
C LEU A 53 -6.69 -13.31 2.53
N GLU A 54 -7.96 -13.31 2.11
CA GLU A 54 -8.91 -14.38 2.42
C GLU A 54 -8.41 -15.71 1.87
N ARG A 55 -8.15 -15.75 0.56
CA ARG A 55 -7.62 -16.96 -0.10
C ARG A 55 -6.23 -17.35 0.39
N PHE A 56 -5.41 -16.37 0.76
CA PHE A 56 -4.07 -16.61 1.28
C PHE A 56 -4.10 -17.26 2.67
N LEU A 57 -4.94 -16.76 3.58
CA LEU A 57 -5.02 -17.22 4.97
C LEU A 57 -5.83 -18.51 5.11
N GLU A 58 -6.90 -18.69 4.34
CA GLU A 58 -7.75 -19.89 4.39
C GLU A 58 -7.00 -21.18 4.05
N ARG A 59 -5.85 -21.08 3.37
CA ARG A 59 -4.99 -22.23 3.07
C ARG A 59 -4.34 -22.83 4.32
N THR A 60 -4.18 -22.07 5.39
CA THR A 60 -3.43 -22.50 6.58
C THR A 60 -4.14 -22.26 7.92
N ARG A 61 -5.22 -21.47 7.95
CA ARG A 61 -5.89 -21.07 9.19
C ARG A 61 -7.24 -21.73 9.34
N GLU A 62 -7.56 -22.16 10.55
CA GLU A 62 -8.89 -22.69 10.92
C GLU A 62 -9.93 -21.57 11.08
N VAL A 63 -9.49 -20.39 11.50
CA VAL A 63 -10.35 -19.20 11.64
C VAL A 63 -9.70 -18.01 10.93
N VAL A 64 -10.43 -17.40 10.00
CA VAL A 64 -10.07 -16.10 9.43
C VAL A 64 -11.16 -15.09 9.76
N ALA A 65 -10.80 -14.05 10.50
CA ALA A 65 -11.69 -12.96 10.90
C ALA A 65 -11.22 -11.62 10.33
N TYR A 66 -12.16 -10.76 9.98
CA TYR A 66 -11.91 -9.41 9.50
C TYR A 66 -12.57 -8.40 10.43
N TYR A 67 -11.86 -7.35 10.79
CA TYR A 67 -12.40 -6.24 11.56
C TYR A 67 -12.25 -4.93 10.80
N ASN A 68 -13.34 -4.17 10.74
CA ASN A 68 -13.37 -2.80 10.24
C ASN A 68 -14.27 -1.98 11.17
N VAL A 69 -13.81 -0.79 11.59
CA VAL A 69 -14.55 0.10 12.51
C VAL A 69 -15.97 0.45 12.05
N SER A 70 -16.24 0.43 10.74
CA SER A 70 -17.55 0.73 10.16
C SER A 70 -18.48 -0.48 10.03
N GLN A 71 -17.93 -1.69 9.92
CA GLN A 71 -18.70 -2.90 9.65
C GLN A 71 -18.67 -3.93 10.79
N GLY A 72 -17.84 -3.69 11.81
CA GLY A 72 -17.62 -4.63 12.90
C GLY A 72 -16.82 -5.86 12.47
N LEU A 73 -16.95 -6.94 13.24
CA LEU A 73 -16.29 -8.21 12.97
C LEU A 73 -17.04 -9.02 11.89
N GLN A 74 -16.29 -9.53 10.92
CA GLN A 74 -16.77 -10.28 9.76
C GLN A 74 -15.97 -11.57 9.56
N PHE A 75 -16.57 -12.51 8.83
CA PHE A 75 -15.99 -13.82 8.52
C PHE A 75 -16.31 -14.18 7.07
N SER A 76 -15.37 -14.84 6.39
CA SER A 76 -15.55 -15.32 5.01
C SER A 76 -16.65 -16.39 4.91
N ASN A 77 -16.79 -17.23 5.95
CA ASN A 77 -17.78 -18.29 5.98
C ASN A 77 -18.36 -18.51 7.40
N LYS A 78 -19.50 -19.22 7.45
CA LYS A 78 -20.20 -19.55 8.71
C LYS A 78 -19.41 -20.50 9.60
N GLY A 79 -18.48 -21.27 9.05
CA GLY A 79 -17.60 -22.18 9.80
C GLY A 79 -16.66 -21.38 10.70
N HIS A 80 -15.95 -20.40 10.14
CA HIS A 80 -15.07 -19.51 10.89
C HIS A 80 -15.82 -18.78 12.00
N ALA A 81 -17.00 -18.23 11.71
CA ALA A 81 -17.82 -17.54 12.70
C ALA A 81 -18.21 -18.44 13.88
N ARG A 82 -18.55 -19.71 13.62
CA ARG A 82 -18.91 -20.68 14.67
C ARG A 82 -17.71 -21.06 15.53
N LEU A 83 -16.57 -21.37 14.89
CA LEU A 83 -15.36 -21.77 15.60
C LEU A 83 -14.82 -20.60 16.43
N PHE A 84 -14.77 -19.40 15.86
CA PHE A 84 -14.45 -18.17 16.56
C PHE A 84 -15.29 -18.00 17.84
N ARG A 85 -16.63 -18.10 17.72
CA ARG A 85 -17.52 -17.96 18.87
C ARG A 85 -17.28 -19.05 19.92
N SER A 86 -17.02 -20.29 19.49
CA SER A 86 -16.68 -21.39 20.40
C SER A 86 -15.41 -21.10 21.22
N ILE A 87 -14.37 -20.58 20.57
CA ILE A 87 -13.09 -20.24 21.22
C ILE A 87 -13.29 -19.10 22.22
N VAL A 88 -13.89 -17.99 21.76
CA VAL A 88 -14.07 -16.78 22.58
C VAL A 88 -15.00 -17.05 23.77
N ASP A 89 -16.14 -17.71 23.55
CA ASP A 89 -17.07 -18.03 24.64
C ASP A 89 -16.45 -18.99 25.66
N GLY A 90 -15.60 -19.93 25.22
CA GLY A 90 -14.86 -20.83 26.10
C GLY A 90 -13.92 -20.06 27.04
N ARG A 91 -13.16 -19.12 26.50
CA ARG A 91 -12.24 -18.26 27.26
C ARG A 91 -12.97 -17.32 28.22
N ARG A 92 -14.05 -16.70 27.76
CA ARG A 92 -14.93 -15.87 28.59
C ARG A 92 -15.49 -16.66 29.76
N GLN A 93 -15.96 -17.87 29.52
CA GLN A 93 -16.46 -18.74 30.59
C GLN A 93 -15.38 -19.09 31.62
N VAL A 94 -14.13 -19.32 31.19
CA VAL A 94 -12.99 -19.54 32.12
C VAL A 94 -12.73 -18.30 32.98
N ARG A 95 -12.94 -17.08 32.47
CA ARG A 95 -12.85 -15.82 33.24
C ARG A 95 -14.10 -15.50 34.08
N GLY A 96 -15.15 -16.31 33.99
CA GLY A 96 -16.44 -16.04 34.65
C GLY A 96 -17.29 -14.97 33.95
N GLU A 97 -16.98 -14.65 32.70
CA GLU A 97 -17.73 -13.72 31.86
C GLU A 97 -18.88 -14.42 31.11
N ALA A 98 -19.93 -13.67 30.78
CA ALA A 98 -21.01 -14.16 29.95
C ALA A 98 -20.55 -14.38 28.50
N LYS A 99 -21.20 -15.33 27.83
CA LYS A 99 -21.03 -15.57 26.39
C LYS A 99 -21.38 -14.32 25.58
N LEU A 100 -20.84 -14.22 24.37
CA LEU A 100 -21.18 -13.15 23.45
C LEU A 100 -22.61 -13.32 22.92
N ASP A 101 -23.50 -12.41 23.29
CA ASP A 101 -24.83 -12.30 22.69
C ASP A 101 -24.71 -11.97 21.18
N ASP A 102 -24.10 -10.82 20.88
CA ASP A 102 -23.82 -10.35 19.52
C ASP A 102 -22.32 -10.13 19.30
N LEU A 103 -21.91 -10.06 18.03
CA LEU A 103 -20.54 -9.71 17.68
C LEU A 103 -20.30 -8.21 17.93
N PRO A 104 -19.17 -7.83 18.56
CA PRO A 104 -18.87 -6.43 18.82
C PRO A 104 -18.63 -5.66 17.51
N ALA A 105 -19.03 -4.38 17.51
CA ALA A 105 -18.83 -3.47 16.39
C ALA A 105 -17.75 -2.41 16.68
N THR A 106 -17.66 -1.91 17.92
CA THR A 106 -16.69 -0.88 18.30
C THR A 106 -15.31 -1.46 18.56
N ALA A 107 -14.28 -0.64 18.40
CA ALA A 107 -12.90 -1.08 18.57
C ALA A 107 -12.63 -1.50 20.01
N GLY A 108 -13.09 -0.70 20.98
CA GLY A 108 -12.92 -1.00 22.40
C GLY A 108 -13.55 -2.32 22.85
N ALA A 109 -14.64 -2.76 22.21
CA ALA A 109 -15.27 -4.06 22.51
C ALA A 109 -14.69 -5.21 21.68
N THR A 110 -14.20 -4.93 20.47
CA THR A 110 -13.69 -5.95 19.55
C THR A 110 -12.26 -6.36 19.86
N ILE A 111 -11.41 -5.43 20.31
CA ILE A 111 -10.01 -5.73 20.66
C ILE A 111 -9.91 -6.82 21.75
N PRO A 112 -10.58 -6.73 22.91
CA PRO A 112 -10.51 -7.81 23.90
C PRO A 112 -10.99 -9.16 23.38
N VAL A 113 -11.96 -9.15 22.47
CA VAL A 113 -12.49 -10.35 21.81
C VAL A 113 -11.50 -10.94 20.81
N ILE A 114 -10.74 -10.11 20.10
CA ILE A 114 -9.62 -10.57 19.27
C ILE A 114 -8.50 -11.13 20.15
N GLU A 115 -8.21 -10.52 21.31
CA GLU A 115 -7.22 -11.01 22.27
C GLU A 115 -7.55 -12.44 22.74
N ASP A 116 -8.83 -12.73 22.97
CA ASP A 116 -9.36 -14.07 23.30
C ASP A 116 -9.19 -15.09 22.16
N LEU A 117 -9.12 -14.64 20.92
CA LEU A 117 -8.83 -15.52 19.78
C LEU A 117 -7.33 -15.77 19.66
N ILE A 118 -6.52 -14.70 19.64
CA ILE A 118 -5.09 -14.79 19.28
C ILE A 118 -4.22 -15.41 20.38
N THR A 119 -4.67 -15.39 21.64
CA THR A 119 -3.97 -16.09 22.73
C THR A 119 -4.46 -17.53 22.94
N ASP A 120 -5.30 -18.07 22.04
CA ASP A 120 -5.74 -19.47 22.10
C ASP A 120 -4.67 -20.39 21.48
N PRO A 121 -4.09 -21.34 22.23
CA PRO A 121 -3.04 -22.21 21.72
C PRO A 121 -3.58 -23.43 20.97
N ALA A 122 -4.90 -23.67 20.98
CA ALA A 122 -5.49 -24.89 20.42
C ALA A 122 -5.81 -24.75 18.92
N HIS A 123 -6.10 -23.55 18.46
CA HIS A 123 -6.51 -23.28 17.08
C HIS A 123 -5.61 -22.28 16.38
N SER A 124 -5.40 -22.50 15.09
CA SER A 124 -4.70 -21.55 14.20
C SER A 124 -5.68 -20.51 13.65
N SER A 125 -5.49 -19.25 14.05
CA SER A 125 -6.39 -18.14 13.72
C SER A 125 -5.63 -17.00 13.06
N ALA A 126 -6.29 -16.29 12.15
CA ALA A 126 -5.81 -15.03 11.60
C ALA A 126 -6.88 -13.94 11.72
N VAL A 127 -6.45 -12.75 12.13
CA VAL A 127 -7.31 -11.56 12.19
C VAL A 127 -6.73 -10.48 11.31
N VAL A 128 -7.53 -9.99 10.35
CA VAL A 128 -7.19 -8.86 9.50
C VAL A 128 -7.95 -7.63 10.01
N VAL A 129 -7.23 -6.58 10.37
CA VAL A 129 -7.76 -5.30 10.85
C VAL A 129 -7.55 -4.24 9.78
N ASP A 130 -8.62 -3.83 9.12
CA ASP A 130 -8.60 -2.78 8.10
C ASP A 130 -8.85 -1.40 8.72
N TYR A 131 -8.33 -0.35 8.06
CA TYR A 131 -8.33 1.04 8.54
C TYR A 131 -7.72 1.17 9.94
N PHE A 132 -6.55 0.56 10.15
CA PHE A 132 -5.92 0.49 11.47
C PHE A 132 -5.60 1.87 12.06
N GLU A 133 -5.42 2.89 11.23
CA GLU A 133 -5.27 4.29 11.63
C GLU A 133 -6.47 4.82 12.43
N MET A 134 -7.66 4.26 12.25
CA MET A 134 -8.86 4.65 13.00
C MET A 134 -8.89 4.04 14.41
N ILE A 135 -8.06 3.04 14.68
CA ILE A 135 -7.98 2.33 15.97
C ILE A 135 -6.79 2.83 16.78
N ALA A 136 -5.68 3.10 16.10
CA ALA A 136 -4.42 3.54 16.71
C ALA A 136 -3.82 4.76 15.98
N PRO A 137 -4.53 5.91 15.94
CA PRO A 137 -4.11 7.06 15.16
C PRO A 137 -2.80 7.68 15.65
N ASN A 138 -2.06 8.32 14.75
CA ASN A 138 -0.93 9.17 15.08
C ASN A 138 -1.40 10.55 15.58
N ALA A 139 -2.06 10.56 16.74
CA ALA A 139 -2.46 11.78 17.43
C ALA A 139 -1.68 11.96 18.74
N ASP A 140 -1.60 13.22 19.21
CA ASP A 140 -1.08 13.50 20.53
C ASP A 140 -2.01 12.91 21.60
N VAL A 141 -1.43 12.16 22.54
CA VAL A 141 -2.13 11.49 23.65
C VAL A 141 -2.97 12.48 24.46
N ALA A 142 -2.60 13.75 24.51
CA ALA A 142 -3.39 14.79 25.17
C ALA A 142 -4.79 14.97 24.55
N PHE A 143 -4.92 14.80 23.23
CA PHE A 143 -6.17 15.00 22.50
C PHE A 143 -6.92 13.70 22.18
N MET A 144 -6.31 12.54 22.45
CA MET A 144 -6.95 11.23 22.27
C MET A 144 -8.10 11.02 23.25
N VAL A 145 -9.20 10.46 22.74
CA VAL A 145 -10.32 10.00 23.57
C VAL A 145 -9.92 8.76 24.38
N HIS A 146 -10.72 8.42 25.39
CA HIS A 146 -10.38 7.31 26.28
C HIS A 146 -10.29 5.96 25.55
N GLU A 147 -11.15 5.75 24.55
CA GLU A 147 -11.17 4.53 23.73
C GLU A 147 -9.85 4.35 22.97
N ASP A 148 -9.36 5.37 22.25
CA ASP A 148 -8.08 5.32 21.53
C ASP A 148 -6.90 4.98 22.48
N LYS A 149 -6.91 5.56 23.68
CA LYS A 149 -5.89 5.27 24.70
C LYS A 149 -5.95 3.81 25.14
N ALA A 150 -7.14 3.28 25.37
CA ALA A 150 -7.34 1.89 25.75
C ALA A 150 -6.93 0.93 24.62
N ASN A 151 -7.28 1.25 23.37
CA ASN A 151 -6.91 0.49 22.18
C ASN A 151 -5.38 0.44 22.04
N LEU A 152 -4.69 1.59 22.13
CA LEU A 152 -3.24 1.66 22.07
C LEU A 152 -2.56 0.80 23.13
N VAL A 153 -3.02 0.89 24.39
CA VAL A 153 -2.46 0.09 25.49
C VAL A 153 -2.66 -1.40 25.24
N SER A 154 -3.84 -1.80 24.75
CA SER A 154 -4.14 -3.21 24.46
C SER A 154 -3.26 -3.75 23.32
N LEU A 155 -3.10 -2.98 22.25
CA LEU A 155 -2.24 -3.34 21.11
C LEU A 155 -0.76 -3.41 21.49
N GLN A 156 -0.29 -2.53 22.38
CA GLN A 156 1.07 -2.63 22.95
C GLN A 156 1.25 -3.85 23.85
N ARG A 157 0.19 -4.30 24.53
CA ARG A 157 0.23 -5.54 25.30
C ARG A 157 0.32 -6.75 24.37
N TRP A 158 -0.43 -6.79 23.27
CA TRP A 158 -0.35 -7.89 22.31
C TRP A 158 1.06 -8.14 21.80
N SER A 159 1.79 -7.08 21.47
CA SER A 159 3.16 -7.24 20.97
C SER A 159 4.09 -7.85 22.01
N SER A 160 3.88 -7.59 23.30
CA SER A 160 4.73 -8.08 24.39
C SER A 160 4.18 -9.30 25.13
N ASP A 161 3.02 -9.84 24.75
CA ASP A 161 2.38 -10.97 25.43
C ASP A 161 3.03 -12.31 25.06
N PRO A 162 3.68 -13.01 26.01
CA PRO A 162 4.29 -14.31 25.75
C PRO A 162 3.27 -15.38 25.34
N SER A 163 2.02 -15.24 25.78
CA SER A 163 0.94 -16.18 25.45
C SER A 163 0.60 -16.12 23.97
N PHE A 164 0.60 -14.91 23.38
CA PHE A 164 0.38 -14.74 21.95
C PHE A 164 1.61 -15.19 21.15
N ALA A 165 2.81 -14.85 21.59
CA ALA A 165 4.04 -15.28 20.93
C ALA A 165 4.21 -16.82 20.90
N ALA A 166 3.53 -17.54 21.79
CA ALA A 166 3.55 -19.00 21.87
C ALA A 166 2.48 -19.69 21.00
N THR A 167 1.56 -18.95 20.36
CA THR A 167 0.53 -19.53 19.48
C THR A 167 0.93 -19.48 18.01
N ASP A 168 0.24 -20.26 17.19
CA ASP A 168 0.30 -20.18 15.72
C ASP A 168 -0.75 -19.17 15.19
N ASN A 169 -1.05 -18.11 15.97
CA ASN A 169 -2.03 -17.11 15.57
C ASN A 169 -1.37 -15.89 14.91
N LEU A 170 -2.13 -15.22 14.06
CA LEU A 170 -1.64 -14.14 13.22
C LEU A 170 -2.56 -12.92 13.30
N VAL A 171 -1.98 -11.73 13.41
CA VAL A 171 -2.68 -10.46 13.26
C VAL A 171 -2.08 -9.70 12.09
N ILE A 172 -2.91 -9.36 11.10
CA ILE A 172 -2.55 -8.49 9.99
C ILE A 172 -3.28 -7.17 10.17
N LEU A 173 -2.51 -6.09 10.29
CA LEU A 173 -2.99 -4.72 10.37
C LEU A 173 -2.83 -4.08 8.99
N VAL A 174 -3.81 -3.33 8.53
CA VAL A 174 -3.79 -2.70 7.20
C VAL A 174 -4.00 -1.20 7.35
N THR A 175 -3.11 -0.43 6.72
CA THR A 175 -3.18 1.03 6.64
C THR A 175 -2.62 1.52 5.31
N GLU A 176 -3.00 2.69 4.81
CA GLU A 176 -2.39 3.25 3.59
C GLU A 176 -1.04 3.90 3.88
N HIS A 177 -0.95 4.65 4.98
CA HIS A 177 0.23 5.42 5.34
C HIS A 177 0.71 5.08 6.75
N LEU A 178 1.99 4.68 6.84
CA LEU A 178 2.63 4.40 8.13
C LEU A 178 2.68 5.63 9.05
N SER A 179 2.65 6.84 8.46
CA SER A 179 2.61 8.11 9.20
C SER A 179 1.33 8.34 9.99
N ASP A 180 0.25 7.63 9.65
CA ASP A 180 -1.07 7.83 10.25
C ASP A 180 -1.26 6.95 11.48
N ILE A 181 -0.31 6.04 11.74
CA ILE A 181 -0.30 5.13 12.89
C ILE A 181 0.57 5.69 14.01
N SER A 182 0.12 5.50 15.25
CA SER A 182 0.88 5.87 16.44
C SER A 182 2.30 5.30 16.42
N ARG A 183 3.30 6.18 16.63
CA ARG A 183 4.72 5.80 16.72
C ARG A 183 5.01 4.77 17.81
N ARG A 184 4.14 4.68 18.81
CA ARG A 184 4.23 3.72 19.91
C ARG A 184 3.99 2.28 19.47
N ILE A 185 3.21 2.09 18.41
CA ILE A 185 2.93 0.80 17.80
C ILE A 185 4.02 0.47 16.78
N THR A 186 4.36 1.41 15.90
CA THR A 186 5.37 1.19 14.84
C THR A 186 6.79 1.05 15.37
N ALA A 187 7.10 1.54 16.58
CA ALA A 187 8.37 1.30 17.25
C ALA A 187 8.45 -0.06 17.97
N SER A 188 7.39 -0.87 17.98
CA SER A 188 7.38 -2.18 18.64
C SER A 188 8.22 -3.19 17.84
N PRO A 189 9.14 -3.93 18.48
CA PRO A 189 9.99 -4.89 17.78
C PRO A 189 9.23 -6.14 17.31
N GLN A 190 8.08 -6.47 17.93
CA GLN A 190 7.26 -7.60 17.52
C GLN A 190 6.23 -7.23 16.44
N LEU A 191 6.31 -6.04 15.85
CA LEU A 191 5.51 -5.65 14.70
C LEU A 191 6.40 -5.60 13.47
N ALA A 192 6.15 -6.50 12.51
CA ALA A 192 6.84 -6.49 11.22
C ALA A 192 6.05 -5.64 10.22
N THR A 193 6.67 -4.59 9.67
CA THR A 193 6.04 -3.77 8.62
C THR A 193 6.39 -4.33 7.25
N ILE A 194 5.39 -4.49 6.38
CA ILE A 194 5.56 -4.92 4.99
C ILE A 194 4.96 -3.86 4.08
N GLN A 195 5.79 -3.31 3.21
CA GLN A 195 5.35 -2.36 2.21
C GLN A 195 4.81 -3.12 0.99
N ILE A 196 3.55 -2.87 0.64
CA ILE A 196 2.98 -3.29 -0.63
C ILE A 196 3.41 -2.25 -1.70
N PRO A 197 4.24 -2.65 -2.68
CA PRO A 197 4.72 -1.74 -3.70
C PRO A 197 3.62 -1.42 -4.72
N PHE A 198 3.82 -0.34 -5.49
CA PHE A 198 3.07 -0.13 -6.73
C PHE A 198 3.38 -1.23 -7.74
N PRO A 199 2.43 -1.59 -8.62
CA PRO A 199 2.61 -2.68 -9.56
C PRO A 199 3.82 -2.43 -10.47
N GLU A 200 4.61 -3.44 -10.76
CA GLU A 200 5.74 -3.36 -11.69
C GLU A 200 5.28 -3.29 -13.16
N VAL A 201 6.21 -3.07 -14.09
CA VAL A 201 5.90 -2.99 -15.53
C VAL A 201 5.24 -4.30 -16.01
N GLU A 202 5.78 -5.44 -15.60
CA GLU A 202 5.30 -6.77 -16.01
C GLU A 202 3.89 -7.06 -15.47
N GLU A 203 3.60 -6.64 -14.24
CA GLU A 203 2.26 -6.76 -13.64
C GLU A 203 1.25 -5.88 -14.37
N ARG A 204 1.61 -4.63 -14.69
CA ARG A 204 0.75 -3.73 -15.48
C ARG A 204 0.51 -4.27 -16.90
N GLU A 205 1.53 -4.80 -17.56
CA GLU A 205 1.40 -5.42 -18.88
C GLU A 205 0.44 -6.61 -18.84
N SER A 206 0.64 -7.53 -17.88
CA SER A 206 -0.23 -8.70 -17.67
C SER A 206 -1.66 -8.29 -17.35
N PHE A 207 -1.85 -7.23 -16.55
CA PHE A 207 -3.16 -6.70 -16.19
C PHE A 207 -3.91 -6.17 -17.41
N VAL A 208 -3.24 -5.35 -18.24
CA VAL A 208 -3.81 -4.74 -19.45
C VAL A 208 -4.17 -5.81 -20.48
N GLN A 209 -3.31 -6.81 -20.67
CA GLN A 209 -3.58 -7.93 -21.59
C GLN A 209 -4.78 -8.79 -21.16
N ALA A 210 -5.05 -8.87 -19.85
CA ALA A 210 -6.21 -9.57 -19.32
C ALA A 210 -7.53 -8.79 -19.44
N GLN A 211 -7.50 -7.51 -19.83
CA GLN A 211 -8.72 -6.71 -20.00
C GLN A 211 -9.35 -6.92 -21.38
N ASP A 212 -10.67 -6.78 -21.46
CA ASP A 212 -11.37 -6.65 -22.73
C ASP A 212 -11.12 -5.26 -23.34
N LEU A 213 -10.29 -5.22 -24.38
CA LEU A 213 -9.95 -4.01 -25.12
C LEU A 213 -10.77 -3.82 -26.40
N SER A 214 -11.75 -4.70 -26.69
CA SER A 214 -12.50 -4.69 -27.95
C SER A 214 -13.21 -3.37 -28.24
N LYS A 215 -13.59 -2.63 -27.19
CA LYS A 215 -14.27 -1.32 -27.26
C LYS A 215 -13.33 -0.14 -27.02
N VAL A 216 -12.04 -0.38 -26.81
CA VAL A 216 -11.06 0.68 -26.51
C VAL A 216 -10.30 1.01 -27.79
N LYS A 217 -10.35 2.27 -28.22
CA LYS A 217 -9.51 2.75 -29.31
C LYS A 217 -8.08 2.98 -28.80
N MET A 218 -7.27 1.95 -28.88
CA MET A 218 -5.84 2.00 -28.54
C MET A 218 -5.04 2.38 -29.79
N GLU A 219 -4.38 3.55 -29.78
CA GLU A 219 -3.38 3.89 -30.81
C GLU A 219 -2.01 3.25 -30.51
N LEU A 220 -1.84 2.75 -29.29
CA LEU A 220 -0.62 2.18 -28.75
C LEU A 220 -0.78 0.69 -28.48
N GLU A 221 0.30 -0.08 -28.59
CA GLU A 221 0.30 -1.46 -28.11
C GLU A 221 0.12 -1.51 -26.58
N ALA A 222 -0.49 -2.60 -26.08
CA ALA A 222 -0.71 -2.82 -24.65
C ALA A 222 0.58 -2.72 -23.80
N SER A 223 1.70 -3.18 -24.34
CA SER A 223 3.03 -3.10 -23.71
C SER A 223 3.50 -1.65 -23.54
N VAL A 224 3.32 -0.82 -24.57
CA VAL A 224 3.66 0.60 -24.54
C VAL A 224 2.76 1.34 -23.55
N PHE A 225 1.45 1.07 -23.59
CA PHE A 225 0.50 1.64 -22.65
C PHE A 225 0.86 1.32 -21.18
N ALA A 226 1.18 0.06 -20.86
CA ALA A 226 1.56 -0.34 -19.51
C ALA A 226 2.85 0.33 -18.99
N LYS A 227 3.83 0.56 -19.86
CA LYS A 227 5.04 1.32 -19.53
C LYS A 227 4.72 2.78 -19.22
N MET A 228 3.78 3.37 -19.95
CA MET A 228 3.35 4.75 -19.75
C MET A 228 2.53 4.95 -18.47
N CYS A 229 1.79 3.92 -18.05
CA CYS A 229 1.07 3.89 -16.77
C CYS A 229 1.99 3.69 -15.55
N ALA A 230 3.31 3.87 -15.67
CA ALA A 230 4.22 3.80 -14.53
C ALA A 230 3.81 4.77 -13.42
N GLY A 231 3.72 4.26 -12.19
CA GLY A 231 3.28 5.03 -11.01
C GLY A 231 1.77 5.13 -10.85
N LEU A 232 0.99 4.40 -11.66
CA LEU A 232 -0.45 4.22 -11.45
C LEU A 232 -0.75 2.86 -10.85
N THR A 233 -1.82 2.79 -10.07
CA THR A 233 -2.41 1.55 -9.56
C THR A 233 -3.15 0.80 -10.66
N LEU A 234 -3.33 -0.51 -10.52
CA LEU A 234 -4.11 -1.31 -11.48
C LEU A 234 -5.58 -0.89 -11.49
N VAL A 235 -6.13 -0.45 -10.35
CA VAL A 235 -7.47 0.16 -10.27
C VAL A 235 -7.57 1.43 -11.13
N GLN A 236 -6.58 2.32 -11.07
CA GLN A 236 -6.56 3.53 -11.91
C GLN A 236 -6.45 3.18 -13.40
N ILE A 237 -5.62 2.21 -13.76
CA ILE A 237 -5.49 1.72 -15.14
C ILE A 237 -6.82 1.16 -15.64
N ARG A 238 -7.50 0.35 -14.81
CA ARG A 238 -8.84 -0.17 -15.11
C ARG A 238 -9.83 0.96 -15.40
N ASN A 239 -9.80 2.03 -14.59
CA ASN A 239 -10.69 3.17 -14.77
C ASN A 239 -10.39 3.95 -16.06
N ILE A 240 -9.11 4.09 -16.44
CA ILE A 240 -8.70 4.68 -17.71
C ILE A 240 -9.27 3.88 -18.90
N LEU A 241 -9.12 2.56 -18.87
CA LEU A 241 -9.61 1.66 -19.93
C LEU A 241 -11.13 1.67 -20.02
N ARG A 242 -11.83 1.59 -18.87
CA ARG A 242 -13.30 1.67 -18.81
C ARG A 242 -13.83 3.02 -19.31
N GLY A 243 -13.17 4.11 -18.94
CA GLY A 243 -13.52 5.45 -19.40
C GLY A 243 -13.41 5.56 -20.93
N ALA A 244 -12.30 5.11 -21.51
CA ALA A 244 -12.11 5.11 -22.95
C ALA A 244 -13.09 4.19 -23.69
N ALA A 245 -13.43 3.04 -23.12
CA ALA A 245 -14.45 2.15 -23.69
C ALA A 245 -15.84 2.82 -23.74
N LEU A 246 -16.15 3.68 -22.76
CA LEU A 246 -17.42 4.41 -22.70
C LEU A 246 -17.45 5.62 -23.64
N THR A 247 -16.41 6.45 -23.64
CA THR A 247 -16.39 7.69 -24.43
C THR A 247 -16.00 7.47 -25.89
N GLN A 248 -15.38 6.34 -26.21
CA GLN A 248 -14.83 6.03 -27.55
C GLN A 248 -13.74 7.01 -28.00
N ASP A 249 -13.15 7.76 -27.05
CA ASP A 249 -11.99 8.60 -27.30
C ASP A 249 -10.74 7.72 -27.42
N PRO A 250 -9.82 8.02 -28.36
CA PRO A 250 -8.56 7.32 -28.47
C PRO A 250 -7.73 7.53 -27.20
N ILE A 251 -7.04 6.48 -26.75
CA ILE A 251 -6.02 6.63 -25.70
C ILE A 251 -4.70 6.95 -26.39
N ASP A 252 -4.29 8.22 -26.33
CA ASP A 252 -3.01 8.70 -26.82
C ASP A 252 -2.01 9.00 -25.68
N PHE A 253 -0.80 9.43 -26.05
CA PHE A 253 0.24 9.74 -25.08
C PHE A 253 -0.10 10.94 -24.17
N THR A 254 -0.77 11.92 -24.74
CA THR A 254 -1.11 13.18 -24.09
C THR A 254 -2.14 12.94 -23.00
N ASP A 255 -3.15 12.13 -23.29
CA ASP A 255 -4.23 11.79 -22.39
C ASP A 255 -3.74 10.99 -21.18
N ILE A 256 -2.86 10.01 -21.39
CA ILE A 256 -2.26 9.24 -20.28
C ILE A 256 -1.46 10.18 -19.38
N SER A 257 -0.67 11.09 -19.96
CA SER A 257 0.15 12.05 -19.22
C SER A 257 -0.72 13.02 -18.41
N ILE A 258 -1.81 13.53 -18.97
CA ILE A 258 -2.77 14.42 -18.30
C ILE A 258 -3.48 13.68 -17.15
N ARG A 259 -3.98 12.47 -17.40
CA ARG A 259 -4.70 11.67 -16.40
C ARG A 259 -3.77 11.26 -15.25
N LYS A 260 -2.56 10.80 -15.56
CA LYS A 260 -1.53 10.49 -14.57
C LYS A 260 -1.20 11.70 -13.70
N LYS A 261 -1.01 12.87 -14.33
CA LYS A 261 -0.80 14.12 -13.61
C LYS A 261 -1.95 14.40 -12.63
N LYS A 262 -3.20 14.34 -13.10
CA LYS A 262 -4.39 14.62 -12.28
C LYS A 262 -4.51 13.67 -11.09
N ILE A 263 -4.27 12.37 -11.31
CA ILE A 263 -4.31 11.34 -10.26
C ILE A 263 -3.25 11.61 -9.19
N ILE A 264 -1.99 11.80 -9.57
CA ILE A 264 -0.89 12.03 -8.63
C ILE A 264 -1.12 13.33 -7.83
N GLU A 265 -1.59 14.40 -8.48
CA GLU A 265 -1.89 15.67 -7.80
C GLU A 265 -3.03 15.55 -6.78
N GLN A 266 -4.02 14.69 -7.05
CA GLN A 266 -5.13 14.40 -6.14
C GLN A 266 -4.67 13.57 -4.93
N GLU A 267 -3.88 12.52 -5.15
CA GLU A 267 -3.39 11.63 -4.08
C GLU A 267 -2.37 12.31 -3.17
N CYS A 268 -1.58 13.24 -3.70
CA CYS A 268 -0.63 14.00 -2.90
C CYS A 268 -1.28 15.15 -2.11
N HIS A 269 -2.62 15.23 -2.00
CA HIS A 269 -3.36 16.29 -1.29
C HIS A 269 -2.88 17.72 -1.59
N GLY A 270 -2.43 17.97 -2.82
CA GLY A 270 -1.86 19.27 -3.21
C GLY A 270 -0.47 19.60 -2.66
N LEU A 271 0.19 18.69 -1.92
CA LEU A 271 1.59 18.80 -1.46
C LEU A 271 2.60 18.71 -2.59
N VAL A 272 2.18 18.17 -3.74
CA VAL A 272 3.02 18.02 -4.91
C VAL A 272 2.39 18.75 -6.09
N GLU A 273 3.22 19.46 -6.85
CA GLU A 273 2.87 20.09 -8.11
C GLU A 273 3.67 19.42 -9.23
N PHE A 274 2.97 18.96 -10.26
CA PHE A 274 3.64 18.44 -11.43
C PHE A 274 4.10 19.59 -12.31
N VAL A 275 5.42 19.73 -12.48
CA VAL A 275 5.99 20.80 -13.32
C VAL A 275 6.06 20.28 -14.76
N PRO A 276 5.20 20.77 -15.67
CA PRO A 276 5.26 20.34 -17.06
C PRO A 276 6.58 20.81 -17.70
N PRO A 277 7.17 20.03 -18.61
CA PRO A 277 8.38 20.40 -19.32
C PRO A 277 8.09 21.57 -20.28
N ARG A 278 8.18 22.80 -19.78
CA ARG A 278 8.01 24.03 -20.59
C ARG A 278 9.34 24.61 -21.04
N HIS A 279 10.41 24.31 -20.34
CA HIS A 279 11.72 24.91 -20.55
C HIS A 279 12.77 23.83 -20.77
N HIS A 280 13.67 24.05 -21.75
CA HIS A 280 14.85 23.22 -22.01
C HIS A 280 16.11 24.09 -21.85
N PHE A 281 17.31 23.51 -21.90
CA PHE A 281 18.54 24.30 -21.67
C PHE A 281 18.76 25.45 -22.66
N GLY A 282 18.13 25.42 -23.83
CA GLY A 282 18.11 26.53 -24.79
C GLY A 282 17.38 27.77 -24.30
N HIS A 283 16.42 27.63 -23.37
CA HIS A 283 15.72 28.75 -22.74
C HIS A 283 16.50 29.37 -21.57
N VAL A 284 17.56 28.73 -21.09
CA VAL A 284 18.40 29.23 -19.99
C VAL A 284 19.50 30.12 -20.56
N GLY A 285 19.59 31.38 -20.13
CA GLY A 285 20.69 32.28 -20.53
C GLY A 285 21.99 31.96 -19.78
N GLY A 286 23.11 31.86 -20.51
CA GLY A 286 24.44 31.66 -19.93
C GLY A 286 24.63 30.29 -19.25
N MET A 287 25.53 30.21 -18.26
CA MET A 287 25.80 29.00 -17.47
C MET A 287 26.27 27.78 -18.29
N GLU A 288 27.02 27.99 -19.38
CA GLU A 288 27.37 26.92 -20.32
C GLU A 288 28.07 25.72 -19.67
N ARG A 289 29.00 25.97 -18.74
CA ARG A 289 29.67 24.89 -17.99
C ARG A 289 28.68 24.05 -17.17
N ILE A 290 27.71 24.69 -16.50
CA ILE A 290 26.70 24.00 -15.69
C ILE A 290 25.75 23.21 -16.61
N LYS A 291 25.31 23.81 -17.72
CA LYS A 291 24.47 23.10 -18.71
C LYS A 291 25.18 21.88 -19.26
N GLU A 292 26.47 21.97 -19.55
CA GLU A 292 27.26 20.85 -20.06
C GLU A 292 27.37 19.71 -19.04
N ASP A 293 27.65 20.02 -17.77
CA ASP A 293 27.70 19.03 -16.70
C ASP A 293 26.33 18.38 -16.46
N LEU A 294 25.24 19.16 -16.44
CA LEU A 294 23.89 18.64 -16.30
C LEU A 294 23.44 17.82 -17.52
N ARG A 295 23.84 18.17 -18.75
CA ARG A 295 23.59 17.35 -19.94
C ARG A 295 24.22 15.97 -19.82
N ARG A 296 25.45 15.87 -19.30
CA ARG A 296 26.11 14.56 -19.08
C ARG A 296 25.32 13.70 -18.08
N VAL A 297 24.75 14.33 -17.04
CA VAL A 297 23.88 13.61 -16.09
C VAL A 297 22.56 13.20 -16.76
N ALA A 298 21.93 14.10 -17.52
CA ALA A 298 20.69 13.81 -18.24
C ALA A 298 20.88 12.64 -19.24
N ASP A 299 22.00 12.60 -19.95
CA ASP A 299 22.35 11.49 -20.84
C ASP A 299 22.59 10.18 -20.07
N ALA A 300 23.23 10.24 -18.91
CA ALA A 300 23.40 9.07 -18.05
C ALA A 300 22.06 8.51 -17.56
N VAL A 301 21.12 9.39 -17.18
CA VAL A 301 19.74 9.04 -16.83
C VAL A 301 19.04 8.36 -18.01
N LYS A 302 19.05 8.98 -19.20
CA LYS A 302 18.42 8.45 -20.42
C LYS A 302 18.97 7.08 -20.82
N ARG A 303 20.27 6.83 -20.61
CA ARG A 303 20.93 5.55 -20.89
C ARG A 303 20.76 4.51 -19.78
N GLY A 304 20.03 4.83 -18.71
CA GLY A 304 19.82 3.93 -17.57
C GLY A 304 21.07 3.67 -16.72
N ASN A 305 22.13 4.47 -16.87
CA ASN A 305 23.39 4.27 -16.14
C ASN A 305 23.33 4.93 -14.76
N ARG A 306 22.61 4.28 -13.83
CA ARG A 306 22.34 4.80 -12.48
C ARG A 306 23.62 5.12 -11.68
N ASN A 307 24.73 4.41 -11.92
CA ASN A 307 26.01 4.64 -11.23
C ASN A 307 26.64 6.01 -11.53
N ARG A 308 26.22 6.68 -12.61
CA ARG A 308 26.73 8.00 -13.03
C ARG A 308 25.75 9.14 -12.73
N VAL A 309 24.62 8.85 -12.08
CA VAL A 309 23.60 9.83 -11.71
C VAL A 309 23.75 10.13 -10.21
N PRO A 310 23.93 11.40 -9.81
CA PRO A 310 24.02 11.74 -8.40
C PRO A 310 22.68 11.51 -7.70
N MET A 311 22.73 11.08 -6.43
CA MET A 311 21.53 10.88 -5.60
C MET A 311 20.80 12.19 -5.27
N GLY A 312 21.49 13.33 -5.31
CA GLY A 312 20.91 14.64 -5.05
C GLY A 312 21.73 15.76 -5.68
N MET A 313 21.05 16.84 -6.03
CA MET A 313 21.67 18.07 -6.54
C MET A 313 21.16 19.24 -5.69
N ILE A 314 22.07 20.14 -5.31
CA ILE A 314 21.73 21.34 -4.55
C ILE A 314 22.09 22.55 -5.41
N PHE A 315 21.07 23.35 -5.76
CA PHE A 315 21.26 24.60 -6.47
C PHE A 315 21.38 25.75 -5.46
N VAL A 316 22.57 26.34 -5.37
CA VAL A 316 22.87 27.42 -4.40
C VAL A 316 23.12 28.74 -5.13
N GLY A 317 22.62 29.84 -4.59
CA GLY A 317 22.88 31.19 -5.11
C GLY A 317 21.82 32.23 -4.71
N PRO A 318 22.07 33.52 -4.97
CA PRO A 318 21.16 34.63 -4.62
C PRO A 318 19.75 34.48 -5.19
N MET A 319 18.72 35.09 -4.57
CA MET A 319 17.36 35.04 -5.12
C MET A 319 17.32 35.63 -6.54
N GLY A 320 16.52 35.03 -7.43
CA GLY A 320 16.38 35.49 -8.82
C GLY A 320 17.45 35.00 -9.82
N THR A 321 18.45 34.22 -9.40
CA THR A 321 19.51 33.73 -10.33
C THR A 321 19.12 32.52 -11.21
N GLY A 322 17.82 32.28 -11.43
CA GLY A 322 17.37 31.21 -12.32
C GLY A 322 17.57 29.77 -11.83
N LYS A 323 17.90 29.53 -10.56
CA LYS A 323 18.11 28.17 -10.00
C LYS A 323 16.95 27.22 -10.26
N THR A 324 15.73 27.64 -9.93
CA THR A 324 14.50 26.85 -10.19
C THR A 324 14.34 26.61 -11.68
N PHE A 325 14.58 27.63 -12.50
CA PHE A 325 14.45 27.55 -13.95
C PHE A 325 15.45 26.56 -14.59
N VAL A 326 16.69 26.50 -14.08
CA VAL A 326 17.70 25.51 -14.50
C VAL A 326 17.29 24.09 -14.08
N ALA A 327 16.74 23.91 -12.88
CA ALA A 327 16.28 22.61 -12.40
C ALA A 327 15.10 22.10 -13.25
N GLU A 328 14.14 22.96 -13.60
CA GLU A 328 13.04 22.63 -14.50
C GLU A 328 13.54 22.29 -15.92
N ALA A 329 14.52 23.06 -16.43
CA ALA A 329 15.14 22.78 -17.71
C ALA A 329 15.88 21.43 -17.74
N PHE A 330 16.56 21.06 -16.65
CA PHE A 330 17.20 19.76 -16.49
C PHE A 330 16.20 18.61 -16.46
N ALA A 331 15.05 18.78 -15.81
CA ALA A 331 14.01 17.76 -15.80
C ALA A 331 13.48 17.46 -17.20
N THR A 332 13.22 18.51 -18.00
CA THR A 332 12.88 18.37 -19.43
C THR A 332 13.97 17.65 -20.21
N GLU A 333 15.23 18.07 -20.04
CA GLU A 333 16.36 17.49 -20.77
C GLU A 333 16.62 16.03 -20.40
N SER A 334 16.35 15.62 -19.16
CA SER A 334 16.53 14.23 -18.69
C SER A 334 15.38 13.31 -19.07
N GLY A 335 14.23 13.85 -19.52
CA GLY A 335 13.02 13.07 -19.79
C GLY A 335 12.37 12.49 -18.53
N LEU A 336 12.75 12.99 -17.35
CA LEU A 336 12.17 12.58 -16.08
C LEU A 336 10.87 13.31 -15.81
N THR A 337 9.96 12.63 -15.12
CA THR A 337 8.78 13.27 -14.52
C THR A 337 9.23 14.18 -13.38
N CYS A 338 8.97 15.49 -13.49
CA CYS A 338 9.33 16.47 -12.46
C CYS A 338 8.19 16.69 -11.47
N LEU A 339 8.48 16.47 -10.19
CA LEU A 339 7.57 16.74 -9.08
C LEU A 339 8.18 17.82 -8.19
N LYS A 340 7.41 18.88 -7.93
CA LYS A 340 7.79 19.95 -7.02
C LYS A 340 7.03 19.77 -5.71
N LEU A 341 7.77 19.55 -4.64
CA LEU A 341 7.22 19.56 -3.28
C LEU A 341 6.85 20.99 -2.91
N LYS A 342 5.60 21.23 -2.49
CA LYS A 342 5.13 22.49 -1.91
C LYS A 342 5.49 22.54 -0.42
N ASN A 343 5.39 23.73 0.17
CA ASN A 343 5.70 23.92 1.59
C ASN A 343 4.78 23.06 2.46
N PHE A 344 5.38 22.24 3.33
CA PHE A 344 4.71 21.43 4.35
C PHE A 344 4.21 22.24 5.56
N ARG A 345 3.98 23.54 5.38
CA ARG A 345 3.46 24.43 6.43
C ARG A 345 2.03 24.78 6.07
N ASP A 346 1.12 23.90 6.45
CA ASP A 346 -0.25 24.20 6.88
C ASP A 346 -0.71 23.07 7.80
#